data_AF-A0A6L4A461-F1
#
_entry.id   AF-A0A6L4A461-F1
#
_cell.length_a   1.000
_cell.length_b   1.000
_cell.length_c   1.000
_cell.angle_alpha   90.00
_cell.angle_beta   90.00
_cell.angle_gamma   90.00
#
_symmetry.space_group_name_H-M   'P 1'
#
loop_
_entity.id
_entity.type
_entity.pdbx_description
1 polymer ?
#
loop_
_entity_poly.entity_id
_entity_poly.type
_entity_poly.pdbx_seq_one_letter_code
_entity_poly.pdbx_strand_id
1 'polypeptide(L)'
;MLKKQHQFSARLTGEARQDYRLHMCSLCHTLGDHYGHMARLLTSGEMILLNLLTSAQTPHSSEIVMRRCPLNPTRHVRTQSDAASEFAAQVAVSLADVKIADDLSDAPGPRARLAQWLLSRPAEAARQTLRELG
;
A
#
# COMPACT_ATOMS: atom_id res chain seq x y z
N MET A 1 -8.03 -13.28 7.39
CA MET A 1 -7.58 -11.87 7.45
C MET A 1 -8.12 -10.99 6.31
N LEU A 2 -8.32 -11.50 5.09
CA LEU A 2 -8.84 -10.71 3.94
C LEU A 2 -10.29 -10.17 4.07
N LYS A 3 -11.15 -10.78 4.89
CA LYS A 3 -12.58 -10.41 4.98
C LYS A 3 -12.86 -9.07 5.69
N LYS A 4 -11.95 -8.53 6.51
CA LYS A 4 -12.20 -7.29 7.29
C LYS A 4 -11.77 -6.00 6.59
N GLN A 5 -10.83 -6.06 5.64
CA GLN A 5 -10.29 -4.86 4.99
C GLN A 5 -11.28 -4.14 4.04
N HIS A 6 -12.41 -4.77 3.70
CA HIS A 6 -13.39 -4.21 2.77
C HIS A 6 -14.64 -3.59 3.42
N GLN A 7 -14.83 -3.70 4.74
CA GLN A 7 -16.05 -3.21 5.40
C GLN A 7 -16.28 -1.70 5.22
N PHE A 8 -15.22 -0.90 5.19
CA PHE A 8 -15.32 0.54 4.98
C PHE A 8 -15.85 0.89 3.57
N SER A 9 -15.29 0.25 2.54
CA SER A 9 -15.66 0.51 1.14
C SER A 9 -17.12 0.19 0.79
N ALA A 10 -17.75 -0.72 1.53
CA ALA A 10 -19.15 -1.08 1.36
C ALA A 10 -20.11 0.08 1.66
N ARG A 11 -19.72 0.97 2.57
CA ARG A 11 -20.54 2.12 3.00
C ARG A 11 -20.37 3.36 2.12
N LEU A 12 -19.26 3.47 1.39
CA LEU A 12 -19.04 4.56 0.44
C LEU A 12 -19.99 4.40 -0.75
N THR A 13 -20.52 5.47 -1.31
CA THR A 13 -21.38 5.46 -2.50
C THR A 13 -20.88 6.46 -3.53
N GLY A 14 -21.37 6.35 -4.78
CA GLY A 14 -21.06 7.32 -5.85
C GLY A 14 -19.56 7.55 -6.08
N GLU A 15 -19.21 8.83 -6.17
CA GLU A 15 -17.85 9.35 -6.42
C GLU A 15 -16.86 8.95 -5.33
N ALA A 16 -17.22 9.07 -4.05
CA ALA A 16 -16.34 8.69 -2.94
C ALA A 16 -15.87 7.22 -3.01
N ARG A 17 -16.73 6.30 -3.49
CA ARG A 17 -16.34 4.91 -3.72
C ARG A 17 -15.37 4.76 -4.89
N GLN A 18 -15.52 5.60 -5.91
CA GLN A 18 -14.64 5.60 -7.07
C GLN A 18 -13.25 6.12 -6.74
N ASP A 19 -13.16 7.20 -5.95
CA ASP A 19 -11.88 7.79 -5.52
C ASP A 19 -11.14 6.86 -4.57
N TYR A 20 -11.86 6.27 -3.62
CA TYR A 20 -11.27 5.26 -2.73
C TYR A 20 -10.67 4.09 -3.53
N ARG A 21 -11.36 3.63 -4.59
CA ARG A 21 -10.83 2.57 -5.46
C ARG A 21 -9.62 3.03 -6.27
N LEU A 22 -9.61 4.27 -6.76
CA LEU A 22 -8.47 4.85 -7.46
C LEU A 22 -7.24 4.79 -6.56
N HIS A 23 -7.28 5.38 -5.36
CA HIS A 23 -6.15 5.37 -4.43
C HIS A 23 -5.76 3.97 -3.94
N MET A 24 -6.73 3.06 -3.76
CA MET A 24 -6.46 1.66 -3.44
C MET A 24 -5.69 0.96 -4.56
N CYS A 25 -6.14 1.11 -5.81
CA CYS A 25 -5.48 0.50 -6.95
C CYS A 25 -4.11 1.12 -7.19
N SER A 26 -3.98 2.45 -7.08
CA SER A 26 -2.70 3.16 -7.13
C SER A 26 -1.72 2.59 -6.10
N LEU A 27 -2.09 2.55 -4.82
CA LEU A 27 -1.25 2.01 -3.75
C LEU A 27 -0.84 0.55 -4.00
N CYS A 28 -1.79 -0.32 -4.36
CA CYS A 28 -1.52 -1.72 -4.65
C CYS A 28 -0.53 -1.87 -5.82
N HIS A 29 -0.63 -1.03 -6.83
CA HIS A 29 0.30 -1.01 -7.94
C HIS A 29 1.67 -0.50 -7.53
N THR A 30 1.77 0.63 -6.83
CA THR A 30 3.04 1.18 -6.32
C THR A 30 3.75 0.18 -5.40
N LEU A 31 3.05 -0.47 -4.48
CA LEU A 31 3.62 -1.54 -3.65
C LEU A 31 4.22 -2.66 -4.49
N GLY A 32 3.48 -3.10 -5.52
CA GLY A 32 3.95 -4.15 -6.41
C GLY A 32 5.15 -3.76 -7.26
N ASP A 33 5.18 -2.52 -7.75
CA ASP A 33 6.17 -2.03 -8.69
C ASP A 33 7.50 -1.69 -7.97
N HIS A 34 7.46 -1.16 -6.74
CA HIS A 34 8.66 -0.77 -5.98
C HIS A 34 9.14 -1.81 -4.97
N TYR A 35 8.24 -2.61 -4.40
CA TYR A 35 8.53 -3.51 -3.27
C TYR A 35 8.20 -4.98 -3.56
N GLY A 36 7.77 -5.30 -4.79
CA GLY A 36 7.52 -6.65 -5.27
C GLY A 36 6.10 -7.16 -5.02
N HIS A 37 5.75 -8.27 -5.66
CA HIS A 37 4.38 -8.79 -5.70
C HIS A 37 3.75 -9.06 -4.32
N MET A 38 4.56 -9.46 -3.34
CA MET A 38 4.07 -9.76 -1.99
C MET A 38 3.78 -8.49 -1.17
N ALA A 39 4.46 -7.37 -1.45
CA ALA A 39 4.19 -6.10 -0.80
C ALA A 39 2.76 -5.60 -1.07
N ARG A 40 2.10 -6.05 -2.14
CA ARG A 40 0.69 -5.76 -2.43
C ARG A 40 -0.25 -6.13 -1.27
N LEU A 41 0.12 -7.12 -0.45
CA LEU A 41 -0.65 -7.53 0.73
C LEU A 41 -0.66 -6.47 1.84
N LEU A 42 0.23 -5.49 1.78
CA LEU A 42 0.29 -4.35 2.71
C LEU A 42 -0.72 -3.26 2.37
N THR A 43 -1.48 -3.41 1.28
CA THR A 43 -2.59 -2.51 0.96
C THR A 43 -3.63 -2.57 2.10
N SER A 44 -3.72 -1.50 2.90
CA SER A 44 -4.61 -1.41 4.05
C SER A 44 -5.46 -0.14 3.98
N GLY A 45 -6.61 -0.11 4.69
CA GLY A 45 -7.50 1.06 4.70
C GLY A 45 -6.81 2.34 5.16
N GLU A 46 -5.93 2.25 6.16
CA GLU A 46 -5.16 3.39 6.67
C GLU A 46 -4.19 3.94 5.62
N MET A 47 -3.53 3.07 4.86
CA MET A 47 -2.59 3.48 3.81
C MET A 47 -3.32 4.03 2.58
N ILE A 48 -4.52 3.54 2.29
CA ILE A 48 -5.39 4.12 1.26
C ILE A 48 -5.83 5.52 1.68
N LEU A 49 -6.22 5.71 2.93
CA LEU A 49 -6.59 7.01 3.47
C LEU A 49 -5.39 7.97 3.46
N LEU A 50 -4.21 7.49 3.87
CA LEU A 50 -2.97 8.27 3.82
C LEU A 50 -2.68 8.72 2.38
N ASN A 51 -2.72 7.80 1.41
CA ASN A 51 -2.52 8.13 0.00
C ASN A 51 -3.52 9.21 -0.46
N LEU A 52 -4.81 9.04 -0.16
CA LEU A 52 -5.86 10.00 -0.52
C LEU A 52 -5.59 11.38 0.10
N LEU A 53 -5.29 11.45 1.40
CA LEU A 53 -5.04 12.72 2.10
C LEU A 53 -3.76 13.41 1.61
N THR A 54 -2.69 12.66 1.34
CA THR A 54 -1.45 13.21 0.80
C THR A 54 -1.65 13.70 -0.64
N SER A 55 -2.40 12.96 -1.46
CA SER A 55 -2.73 13.37 -2.82
C SER A 55 -3.59 14.64 -2.83
N ALA A 56 -4.58 14.74 -1.94
CA ALA A 56 -5.42 15.94 -1.79
C ALA A 56 -4.66 17.20 -1.35
N GLN A 57 -3.52 17.06 -0.67
CA GLN A 57 -2.65 18.16 -0.26
C GLN A 57 -1.63 18.54 -1.33
N THR A 58 -1.46 17.72 -2.37
CA THR A 58 -0.48 17.94 -3.42
C THR A 58 -1.14 18.60 -4.62
N PRO A 59 -0.76 19.82 -5.02
CA PRO A 59 -1.42 20.56 -6.09
C PRO A 59 -1.18 19.97 -7.50
N HIS A 60 -0.43 18.88 -7.63
CA HIS A 60 -0.18 18.21 -8.90
C HIS A 60 -1.23 17.12 -9.15
N SER A 61 -2.06 17.33 -10.17
CA SER A 61 -2.89 16.27 -10.73
C SER A 61 -2.00 15.24 -11.44
N SER A 62 -1.87 14.05 -10.89
CA SER A 62 -1.25 12.92 -11.60
C SER A 62 -2.19 12.38 -12.68
N GLU A 63 -1.64 12.01 -13.82
CA GLU A 63 -2.42 11.38 -14.89
C GLU A 63 -3.02 10.05 -14.43
N ILE A 64 -4.33 9.88 -14.69
CA ILE A 64 -5.02 8.62 -14.42
C ILE A 64 -4.79 7.68 -15.60
N VAL A 65 -4.18 6.53 -15.33
CA VAL A 65 -3.91 5.48 -16.32
C VAL A 65 -4.72 4.22 -16.01
N MET A 66 -5.04 3.47 -17.07
CA MET A 66 -5.74 2.18 -16.95
C MET A 66 -4.74 1.03 -16.89
N ARG A 67 -4.76 0.24 -15.80
CA ARG A 67 -3.88 -0.92 -15.61
C ARG A 67 -4.69 -2.19 -15.40
N ARG A 68 -4.12 -3.34 -15.74
CA ARG A 68 -4.72 -4.65 -15.41
C ARG A 68 -4.56 -4.94 -13.92
N CYS A 69 -5.63 -5.40 -13.29
CA CYS A 69 -5.58 -5.79 -11.89
C CYS A 69 -4.77 -7.08 -11.72
N PRO A 70 -3.74 -7.12 -10.86
CA PRO A 70 -2.93 -8.33 -10.63
C PRO A 70 -3.74 -9.48 -10.01
N LEU A 71 -4.82 -9.17 -9.27
CA LEU A 71 -5.70 -10.14 -8.63
C LEU A 71 -6.86 -10.58 -9.52
N ASN A 72 -7.15 -9.81 -10.58
CA ASN A 72 -8.22 -10.10 -11.53
C ASN A 72 -7.81 -9.68 -12.94
N PRO A 73 -7.10 -10.54 -13.69
CA PRO A 73 -6.49 -10.20 -14.98
C PRO A 73 -7.48 -9.74 -16.07
N THR A 74 -8.76 -10.08 -15.95
CA THR A 74 -9.81 -9.66 -16.91
C THR A 74 -10.32 -8.24 -16.62
N ARG A 75 -9.96 -7.66 -15.47
CA ARG A 75 -10.42 -6.34 -15.04
C ARG A 75 -9.33 -5.30 -15.22
N HIS A 76 -9.67 -4.21 -15.91
CA HIS A 76 -8.88 -2.98 -15.89
C HIS A 76 -9.35 -2.07 -14.76
N VAL A 77 -8.39 -1.40 -14.13
CA VAL A 77 -8.60 -0.48 -13.01
C VAL A 77 -7.92 0.85 -13.30
N ARG A 78 -8.52 1.93 -12.80
CA ARG A 78 -7.89 3.25 -12.81
C ARG A 78 -6.83 3.28 -11.73
N THR A 79 -5.66 3.80 -12.06
CA THR A 79 -4.55 4.04 -11.15
C THR A 79 -3.95 5.38 -11.46
N GLN A 80 -3.34 6.00 -10.47
CA GLN A 80 -2.46 7.14 -10.64
C GLN A 80 -1.12 6.79 -9.99
N SER A 81 -0.02 7.26 -10.55
CA SER A 81 1.30 7.10 -9.94
C SER A 81 1.79 8.48 -9.57
N ASP A 82 1.90 8.73 -8.27
CA ASP A 82 2.28 10.01 -7.71
C ASP A 82 3.12 9.83 -6.44
N ALA A 83 3.76 10.92 -6.03
CA ALA A 83 4.54 10.97 -4.79
C ALA A 83 3.70 10.57 -3.56
N ALA A 84 2.38 10.81 -3.58
CA ALA A 84 1.48 10.39 -2.51
C ALA A 84 1.37 8.86 -2.42
N SER A 85 1.23 8.17 -3.55
CA SER A 85 1.17 6.71 -3.59
C SER A 85 2.50 6.08 -3.20
N GLU A 86 3.62 6.68 -3.61
CA GLU A 86 4.98 6.27 -3.20
C GLU A 86 5.18 6.44 -1.70
N PHE A 87 4.84 7.60 -1.16
CA PHE A 87 4.92 7.88 0.27
C PHE A 87 4.07 6.89 1.10
N ALA A 88 2.82 6.67 0.71
CA ALA A 88 1.94 5.73 1.41
C ALA A 88 2.49 4.28 1.33
N ALA A 89 3.08 3.87 0.20
CA ALA A 89 3.69 2.55 0.06
C ALA A 89 4.92 2.40 0.96
N GLN A 90 5.78 3.43 1.06
CA GLN A 90 6.94 3.46 1.95
C GLN A 90 6.53 3.33 3.42
N VAL A 91 5.52 4.09 3.84
CA VAL A 91 4.97 4.02 5.21
C VAL A 91 4.39 2.63 5.47
N ALA A 92 3.65 2.06 4.53
CA ALA A 92 3.07 0.72 4.68
C ALA A 92 4.14 -0.36 4.90
N VAL A 93 5.21 -0.33 4.11
CA VAL A 93 6.33 -1.28 4.22
C VAL A 93 7.11 -1.09 5.53
N SER A 94 7.36 0.15 5.92
CA SER A 94 8.09 0.46 7.15
C SER A 94 7.32 0.04 8.40
N LEU A 95 6.00 0.30 8.44
CA LEU A 95 5.14 -0.17 9.53
C LEU A 95 5.05 -1.70 9.57
N ALA A 96 5.01 -2.36 8.41
CA ALA A 96 5.01 -3.81 8.35
C ALA A 96 6.31 -4.40 8.93
N ASP A 97 7.46 -3.81 8.65
CA ASP A 97 8.74 -4.27 9.18
C ASP A 97 8.83 -4.12 10.70
N VAL A 98 8.44 -2.96 11.24
CA VAL A 98 8.39 -2.73 12.69
C VAL A 98 7.42 -3.70 13.35
N LYS A 99 6.23 -3.91 12.75
CA LYS A 99 5.27 -4.89 13.26
C LYS A 99 5.84 -6.32 13.29
N ILE A 100 6.58 -6.72 12.26
CA ILE A 100 7.17 -8.06 12.22
C ILE A 100 8.25 -8.21 13.30
N ALA A 101 9.07 -7.18 13.53
CA ALA A 101 10.06 -7.17 14.61
C ALA A 101 9.41 -7.29 15.99
N ASP A 102 8.26 -6.62 16.19
CA ASP A 102 7.44 -6.71 17.40
C ASP A 102 6.86 -8.12 17.57
N ASP A 103 6.21 -8.67 16.53
CA ASP A 103 5.64 -10.03 16.54
C ASP A 103 6.72 -11.10 16.82
N LEU A 104 7.96 -10.89 16.35
CA LEU A 104 9.11 -11.77 16.63
C LEU A 104 9.60 -11.68 18.07
N SER A 105 9.49 -10.51 18.69
CA SER A 105 9.89 -10.29 20.09
C SER A 105 8.86 -10.90 21.05
N ASP A 106 7.58 -10.79 20.73
CA ASP A 106 6.47 -11.33 21.54
C ASP A 106 6.29 -12.84 21.38
N ALA A 107 6.34 -13.35 20.15
CA ALA A 107 6.05 -14.75 19.85
C ALA A 107 6.83 -15.23 18.60
N PRO A 108 8.13 -15.57 18.75
CA PRO A 108 8.97 -15.94 17.63
C PRO A 108 8.48 -17.25 16.97
N GLY A 109 7.72 -17.10 15.89
CA GLY A 109 7.18 -18.21 15.10
C GLY A 109 7.82 -18.32 13.71
N PRO A 110 7.75 -19.50 13.05
CA PRO A 110 8.29 -19.69 11.71
C PRO A 110 7.68 -18.74 10.67
N ARG A 111 6.41 -18.35 10.86
CA ARG A 111 5.73 -17.38 9.98
C ARG A 111 6.33 -15.97 10.08
N ALA A 112 6.62 -15.52 11.30
CA ALA A 112 7.20 -14.20 11.54
C ALA A 112 8.64 -14.13 10.99
N ARG A 113 9.42 -15.21 11.14
CA ARG A 113 10.77 -15.31 10.54
C ARG A 113 10.74 -15.28 9.00
N LEU A 114 9.79 -16.00 8.39
CA LEU A 114 9.61 -15.96 6.94
C LEU A 114 9.18 -14.57 6.45
N ALA A 115 8.27 -13.91 7.16
CA ALA A 115 7.84 -12.56 6.85
C ALA A 115 9.00 -11.56 6.95
N GLN A 116 9.82 -11.64 8.00
CA GLN A 116 11.01 -10.80 8.16
C GLN A 116 11.98 -11.00 7.00
N TRP A 117 12.26 -12.26 6.61
CA TRP A 117 13.12 -12.54 5.48
C TRP A 117 12.59 -11.92 4.18
N LEU A 118 11.29 -12.05 3.92
CA LEU A 118 10.64 -11.54 2.71
C LEU A 118 10.63 -10.00 2.65
N LEU A 119 10.41 -9.33 3.78
CA LEU A 119 10.26 -7.88 3.87
C LEU A 119 11.55 -7.13 4.17
N SER A 120 12.61 -7.79 4.64
CA SER A 120 13.88 -7.15 5.03
C SER A 120 14.46 -6.22 3.97
N ARG A 121 14.48 -6.64 2.70
CA ARG A 121 14.98 -5.84 1.57
C ARG A 121 14.05 -4.68 1.21
N PRO A 122 12.75 -4.90 0.96
CA PRO A 122 11.78 -3.82 0.78
C PRO A 122 11.79 -2.78 1.91
N ALA A 123 11.90 -3.25 3.16
CA ALA A 123 11.91 -2.40 4.35
C ALA A 123 13.15 -1.52 4.41
N GLU A 124 14.32 -2.07 4.08
CA GLU A 124 15.54 -1.27 4.03
C GLU A 124 15.46 -0.18 2.97
N ALA A 125 14.97 -0.51 1.77
CA ALA A 125 14.75 0.47 0.71
C ALA A 125 13.74 1.55 1.13
N ALA A 126 12.61 1.17 1.73
CA ALA A 126 11.60 2.12 2.21
C ALA A 126 12.14 3.05 3.31
N ARG A 127 12.93 2.53 4.25
CA ARG A 127 13.55 3.31 5.33
C ARG A 127 14.54 4.35 4.82
N GLN A 128 15.34 4.02 3.81
CA GLN A 128 16.29 4.96 3.23
C GLN A 128 15.57 6.17 2.64
N THR A 129 14.50 5.93 1.87
CA THR A 129 13.73 7.01 1.25
C THR A 129 12.96 7.86 2.26
N LEU A 130 12.39 7.26 3.32
CA LEU A 130 11.72 8.04 4.37
C LEU A 130 12.70 8.94 5.15
N ARG A 131 13.93 8.48 5.40
CA ARG A 131 14.96 9.31 6.05
C ARG A 131 15.38 10.52 5.23
N GLU A 132 15.30 10.43 3.90
CA GLU A 132 15.57 11.55 3.01
C GLU A 132 14.47 12.62 3.05
N LEU A 133 13.27 12.27 3.52
CA LEU A 133 12.13 13.17 3.64
C LEU A 133 12.05 13.90 5.01
N GLY A 134 12.80 13.45 6.04
CA GLY A 134 12.91 14.11 7.35
C GLY A 134 12.81 13.16 8.53
#